data_AF-A0A2V6JGB2-F1
#
_entry.id   AF-A0A2V6JGB2-F1
#
_cell.length_a   1.000
_cell.length_b   1.000
_cell.length_c   1.000
_cell.angle_alpha   90.00
_cell.angle_beta   90.00
_cell.angle_gamma   90.00
#
_symmetry.space_group_name_H-M   'P 1'
#
loop_
_entity.id
_entity.type
_entity.pdbx_description
1 polymer ?
#
loop_
_entity_poly.entity_id
_entity_poly.type
_entity_poly.pdbx_seq_one_letter_code
_entity_poly.pdbx_strand_id
1 'polypeptide(L)' 'MAVALATNVTAQAEPIDPNRPQMQHEHTQQHEAMQNYTCPMHPEVITDHPGNCPKCGMKLVPLKE' A
#
# COMPACT_ATOMS: atom_id res chain seq x y z
N MET A 1 13.96 -7.99 59.73
CA MET A 1 13.13 -7.03 58.96
C MET A 1 13.98 -5.83 58.59
N ALA A 2 14.47 -5.77 57.36
CA ALA A 2 14.93 -4.55 56.70
C ALA A 2 15.01 -4.87 55.20
N VAL A 3 14.17 -4.18 54.44
CA VAL A 3 13.80 -4.35 53.03
C VAL A 3 15.00 -4.23 52.08
N ALA A 4 15.21 -5.25 51.23
CA ALA A 4 16.00 -5.12 50.01
C ALA A 4 15.15 -4.37 48.96
N LEU A 5 15.37 -3.06 48.84
CA LEU A 5 14.76 -2.25 47.80
C LEU A 5 15.52 -2.52 46.49
N ALA A 6 15.10 -3.54 45.73
CA ALA A 6 15.53 -3.69 44.34
C ALA A 6 14.92 -2.54 43.53
N THR A 7 15.72 -1.50 43.26
CA THR A 7 15.33 -0.40 42.38
C THR A 7 15.34 -0.89 40.93
N ASN A 8 14.18 -1.32 40.46
CA ASN A 8 13.95 -1.59 39.04
C ASN A 8 13.65 -0.25 38.33
N VAL A 9 14.59 0.27 37.53
CA VAL A 9 14.33 0.88 36.21
C VAL A 9 15.62 1.42 35.60
N THR A 10 16.37 0.55 34.94
CA THR A 10 17.23 0.97 33.83
C THR A 10 16.65 0.33 32.58
N ALA A 11 15.45 0.78 32.19
CA ALA A 11 14.96 0.52 30.84
C ALA A 11 15.78 1.38 29.90
N GLN A 12 16.89 0.81 29.45
CA GLN A 12 17.77 1.37 28.44
C GLN A 12 16.96 1.52 27.15
N ALA A 13 17.03 2.71 26.55
CA ALA A 13 16.53 3.00 25.22
C ALA A 13 16.95 1.88 24.25
N GLU A 14 15.98 1.34 23.51
CA GLU A 14 16.25 0.35 22.48
C GLU A 14 17.14 1.00 21.40
N PRO A 15 18.29 0.38 21.03
CA PRO A 15 19.20 0.94 20.05
C PRO A 15 18.51 1.01 18.69
N ILE A 16 18.76 2.12 18.00
CA ILE A 16 18.29 2.35 16.63
C ILE A 16 19.06 1.37 15.75
N ASP A 17 18.50 0.20 15.42
CA ASP A 17 19.15 -0.79 14.55
C ASP A 17 19.31 -0.23 13.12
N PRO A 18 20.55 0.01 12.63
CA PRO A 18 20.78 0.52 11.28
C PRO A 18 20.63 -0.56 10.19
N ASN A 19 20.37 -1.82 10.58
CA ASN A 19 20.22 -2.95 9.66
C ASN A 19 18.75 -3.29 9.40
N ARG A 20 17.87 -2.29 9.28
CA ARG A 20 16.53 -2.51 8.74
C ARG A 20 16.63 -2.55 7.21
N PRO A 21 16.55 -3.73 6.55
CA PRO A 21 16.51 -3.77 5.10
C PRO A 21 15.26 -3.01 4.65
N GLN A 22 15.48 -1.91 3.95
CA GLN A 22 14.40 -1.15 3.33
C GLN A 22 13.78 -2.06 2.28
N MET A 23 12.55 -2.50 2.54
CA MET A 23 11.74 -3.21 1.56
C MET A 23 11.76 -2.41 0.26
N GLN A 24 12.14 -3.09 -0.81
CA GLN A 24 12.15 -2.60 -2.17
C GLN A 24 10.72 -2.13 -2.50
N HIS A 25 10.50 -0.82 -2.40
CA HIS A 25 9.48 -0.19 -3.23
C HIS A 25 10.08 -0.03 -4.62
N GLU A 26 10.22 -1.17 -5.29
CA GLU A 26 10.32 -1.21 -6.73
C GLU A 26 8.92 -0.87 -7.26
N HIS A 27 8.64 0.43 -7.40
CA HIS A 27 7.52 0.85 -8.22
C HIS A 27 8.00 0.87 -9.69
N THR A 28 8.29 -0.32 -10.22
CA THR A 28 8.34 -0.53 -11.67
C THR A 28 6.90 -0.46 -12.16
N GLN A 29 6.37 0.74 -12.36
CA GLN A 29 5.29 0.95 -13.31
C GLN A 29 5.91 1.44 -14.63
N GLN A 30 6.80 0.59 -15.17
CA GLN A 30 7.21 0.67 -16.56
C GLN A 30 6.13 -0.04 -17.38
N HIS A 31 5.74 0.61 -18.48
CA HIS A 31 4.59 0.33 -19.35
C HIS A 31 3.29 0.99 -18.90
N GLU A 32 3.23 2.30 -19.11
CA GLU A 32 2.03 2.99 -19.60
C GLU A 32 1.66 2.40 -20.97
N ALA A 33 1.27 1.13 -21.00
CA ALA A 33 0.48 0.66 -22.10
C ALA A 33 -0.79 1.53 -22.08
N MET A 34 -1.16 2.10 -23.22
CA MET A 34 -2.49 2.69 -23.43
C MET A 34 -3.50 1.58 -23.17
N GLN A 35 -3.88 1.41 -21.90
CA GLN A 35 -4.82 0.42 -21.42
C GLN A 35 -6.08 1.17 -21.08
N ASN A 36 -7.11 0.96 -21.88
CA ASN A 36 -8.41 1.49 -21.56
C ASN A 36 -9.07 0.59 -20.52
N TYR A 37 -9.86 1.17 -19.62
CA TYR A 37 -10.62 0.48 -18.60
C TYR A 37 -12.10 0.76 -18.81
N THR A 38 -12.94 -0.25 -18.62
CA THR A 38 -14.40 -0.15 -18.76
C THR A 38 -15.13 -0.66 -17.55
N CYS A 39 -16.37 -0.20 -17.35
CA CYS A 39 -17.24 -0.72 -16.33
C CYS A 39 -18.02 -1.93 -16.86
N PRO A 40 -18.01 -3.09 -16.17
CA PRO A 40 -18.74 -4.28 -16.61
C PRO A 40 -20.28 -4.08 -16.65
N MET A 41 -20.80 -3.09 -15.94
CA MET A 41 -22.22 -2.71 -15.96
C MET A 41 -22.52 -1.55 -16.91
N HIS A 42 -21.52 -0.73 -17.24
CA HIS A 42 -21.66 0.46 -18.06
C HIS A 42 -20.56 0.48 -19.13
N PRO A 43 -20.70 -0.30 -20.22
CA PRO A 43 -19.66 -0.45 -21.24
C PRO A 43 -19.31 0.87 -21.97
N GLU A 44 -20.21 1.86 -21.93
CA GLU A 44 -19.99 3.21 -22.45
C GLU A 44 -18.96 4.02 -21.63
N VAL A 45 -18.68 3.61 -20.39
CA VAL A 45 -17.68 4.27 -19.54
C VAL A 45 -16.32 3.69 -19.89
N ILE A 46 -15.51 4.46 -20.59
CA ILE A 46 -14.14 4.11 -20.94
C ILE A 46 -13.19 5.15 -20.35
N THR A 47 -12.20 4.72 -19.59
CA THR A 47 -11.16 5.57 -19.00
C THR A 47 -9.77 5.09 -19.41
N ASP A 48 -8.81 5.98 -19.51
CA ASP A 48 -7.39 5.66 -19.77
C ASP A 48 -6.64 5.26 -18.48
N HIS A 49 -7.25 5.48 -17.33
CA HIS A 49 -6.67 5.21 -16.02
C HIS A 49 -7.48 4.16 -15.24
N PRO A 50 -6.83 3.37 -14.36
CA PRO A 50 -7.53 2.51 -13.42
C PRO A 50 -8.36 3.34 -12.43
N GLY A 51 -9.46 2.77 -11.93
CA GLY A 51 -10.29 3.45 -10.96
C GLY A 51 -11.67 2.81 -10.77
N ASN A 52 -12.61 3.63 -10.31
CA ASN A 52 -14.00 3.22 -10.08
C ASN A 52 -14.92 3.93 -11.07
N CYS A 53 -15.99 3.25 -11.49
CA CYS A 53 -16.97 3.78 -12.42
C CYS A 53 -17.75 4.95 -11.78
N PRO A 54 -17.85 6.12 -12.43
CA PRO A 54 -18.60 7.26 -11.91
C PRO A 54 -20.12 7.04 -11.92
N LYS A 55 -20.64 6.06 -12.69
CA LYS A 55 -22.07 5.76 -12.75
C LYS A 55 -22.55 4.86 -11.59
N CYS A 56 -21.74 3.89 -11.16
CA CYS A 56 -22.15 2.90 -10.14
C CYS A 56 -21.13 2.64 -9.03
N GLY A 57 -19.95 3.24 -9.08
CA GLY A 57 -18.90 3.07 -8.07
C GLY A 57 -18.15 1.73 -8.13
N MET A 58 -18.47 0.84 -9.07
CA MET A 58 -17.76 -0.44 -9.23
C MET A 58 -16.36 -0.26 -9.81
N LYS A 59 -15.43 -1.15 -9.47
CA LYS A 59 -14.06 -1.15 -10.01
C LYS A 59 -14.08 -1.35 -11.54
N LEU A 60 -13.32 -0.53 -12.26
CA LEU A 60 -13.17 -0.64 -13.70
C LEU A 60 -12.23 -1.81 -14.05
N VAL A 61 -12.50 -2.48 -15.16
CA VAL A 61 -11.74 -3.62 -15.67
C VAL A 61 -10.96 -3.23 -16.94
N PRO A 62 -9.73 -3.71 -17.16
CA PRO A 62 -8.97 -3.35 -18.35
C PRO A 62 -9.55 -4.01 -19.62
N LEU A 63 -9.73 -3.23 -20.70
CA LEU A 63 -10.11 -3.61 -22.07
C LEU A 63 -8.95 -4.23 -22.87
N LYS A 64 -8.10 -5.02 -22.22
CA LYS A 64 -7.06 -5.77 -22.94
C LYS A 64 -7.70 -6.97 -23.62
N GLU A 65 -7.58 -7.00 -24.95
CA GLU A 65 -8.03 -8.09 -25.84
C GLU A 65 -7.40 -9.44 -25.46
#